data_AF-A0A6C7T871-F1
#
_entry.id   AF-A0A6C7T871-F1
#
_cell.length_a   1.000
_cell.length_b   1.000
_cell.length_c   1.000
_cell.angle_alpha   90.00
_cell.angle_beta   90.00
_cell.angle_gamma   90.00
#
_symmetry.space_group_name_H-M   'P 1'
#
loop_
_entity.id
_entity.type
_entity.pdbx_description
1 polymer ?
#
loop_
_entity_poly.entity_id
_entity_poly.type
_entity_poly.pdbx_seq_one_letter_code
_entity_poly.pdbx_strand_id
1 'polypeptide(L)'
;MIYDNAWVGINKNKKLDRIQLLHLSQKDRDKIVAEIENISELAGKKELKKYSTDSLLFEDGYYIDLEELPVNNLLEDFVNRFLMKTTLSVYDKIIPISDNTNCDGKLDLDKDKFKFILLESDTDCLFLPIQSRGVVKGGSILNIPKFFTTGNKSVLYDIGAGITVPTTVCAQYDKNNGCLYVFDNVDFEMMLGTFEQKKALAKENLLHFKERNFKVAAEKFSVKFDGYDKIEETILNQKRLTIRLSKYKESGTEFTIDRIREAVERLPIADQVTICSENRIIEVNEYNYKTFIAIIHDSIVERLISRDIALI
;
A
#
# COMPACT_ATOMS: atom_id res chain seq x y z
N MET A 1 19.44 -16.24 6.41
CA MET A 1 19.74 -15.21 5.40
C MET A 1 20.61 -14.16 6.08
N ILE A 2 21.66 -13.70 5.41
CA ILE A 2 22.50 -12.60 5.89
C ILE A 2 22.08 -11.36 5.11
N TYR A 3 21.77 -10.27 5.81
CA TYR A 3 21.50 -8.98 5.21
C TYR A 3 22.68 -8.06 5.48
N ASP A 4 23.25 -7.50 4.42
CA ASP A 4 24.49 -6.72 4.46
C ASP A 4 24.20 -5.24 4.69
N ASN A 5 23.12 -4.74 4.09
CA ASN A 5 22.70 -3.35 4.21
C ASN A 5 21.31 -3.23 4.81
N ALA A 6 21.09 -2.12 5.51
CA ALA A 6 19.76 -1.69 5.93
C ALA A 6 19.53 -0.28 5.42
N TRP A 7 18.33 0.01 4.94
CA TRP A 7 17.95 1.32 4.43
C TRP A 7 16.67 1.80 5.08
N VAL A 8 16.44 3.11 5.06
CA VAL A 8 15.20 3.72 5.53
C VAL A 8 14.56 4.52 4.41
N GLY A 9 13.26 4.28 4.19
CA GLY A 9 12.45 5.06 3.28
C GLY A 9 11.82 6.26 3.96
N ILE A 10 11.94 7.43 3.33
CA ILE A 10 11.54 8.72 3.90
C ILE A 10 10.54 9.39 2.96
N ASN A 11 9.40 9.80 3.50
CA ASN A 11 8.42 10.60 2.78
C ASN A 11 8.53 12.08 3.13
N LYS A 12 8.39 12.91 2.10
CA LYS A 12 8.25 14.37 2.19
C LYS A 12 7.06 14.80 1.35
N ASN A 13 6.26 15.75 1.84
CA ASN A 13 5.05 16.23 1.15
C ASN A 13 4.15 15.10 0.65
N LYS A 14 3.93 14.08 1.49
CA LYS A 14 3.04 12.92 1.23
C LYS A 14 3.48 11.95 0.14
N LYS A 15 4.67 12.09 -0.44
CA LYS A 15 5.25 11.14 -1.41
C LYS A 15 6.56 10.56 -0.90
N LEU A 16 6.95 9.39 -1.41
CA LEU A 16 8.29 8.85 -1.18
C LEU A 16 9.32 9.79 -1.80
N ASP A 17 10.23 10.29 -0.97
CA ASP A 17 11.22 11.32 -1.34
C ASP A 17 12.56 10.67 -1.65
N ARG A 18 13.07 9.88 -0.69
CA ARG A 18 14.37 9.23 -0.78
C ARG A 18 14.46 7.96 0.06
N ILE A 19 15.44 7.12 -0.27
CA ILE A 19 15.86 5.96 0.51
C ILE A 19 17.28 6.22 0.99
N GLN A 20 17.55 6.06 2.28
CA GLN A 20 18.84 6.41 2.88
C GLN A 20 19.45 5.23 3.62
N LEU A 21 20.76 5.02 3.46
CA LEU A 21 21.49 3.94 4.12
C LEU A 21 21.51 4.14 5.64
N LEU A 22 21.19 3.08 6.39
CA LEU A 22 21.33 3.01 7.83
C LEU A 22 22.64 2.29 8.18
N HIS A 23 23.51 2.97 8.92
CA HIS A 23 24.74 2.38 9.43
C HIS A 23 24.46 1.52 10.67
N LEU A 24 24.02 0.28 10.46
CA LEU A 24 23.78 -0.73 11.50
C LEU A 24 24.94 -1.72 11.59
N SER A 25 25.15 -2.32 12.77
CA SER A 25 26.03 -3.50 12.89
C SER A 25 25.30 -4.77 12.39
N GLN A 26 26.05 -5.81 12.03
CA GLN A 26 25.45 -7.10 11.66
C GLN A 26 24.54 -7.63 12.77
N LYS A 27 24.98 -7.52 14.03
CA LYS A 27 24.21 -7.95 15.20
C LYS A 27 22.84 -7.27 15.30
N ASP A 28 22.73 -6.01 14.90
CA ASP A 28 21.45 -5.29 14.99
C ASP A 28 20.54 -5.60 13.80
N ARG A 29 21.10 -5.86 12.61
CA ARG A 29 20.34 -6.43 11.50
C ARG A 29 19.78 -7.80 11.86
N ASP A 30 20.60 -8.66 12.46
CA ASP A 30 20.17 -10.00 12.90
C ASP A 30 19.04 -9.94 13.94
N LYS A 31 19.06 -8.94 14.85
CA LYS A 31 17.95 -8.71 15.77
C LYS A 31 16.67 -8.31 15.04
N ILE A 32 16.74 -7.40 14.07
CA ILE A 32 15.56 -7.01 13.28
C ILE A 32 14.96 -8.25 12.61
N VAL A 33 15.81 -9.08 11.98
CA VAL A 33 15.36 -10.31 11.32
C VAL A 33 14.72 -11.30 12.31
N ALA A 34 15.25 -11.41 13.52
CA ALA A 34 14.71 -12.29 14.56
C ALA A 34 13.31 -11.88 15.06
N GLU A 35 12.97 -10.60 14.96
CA GLU A 35 11.66 -10.05 15.34
C GLU A 35 10.62 -10.12 14.20
N ILE A 36 10.99 -10.62 13.01
CA ILE A 36 10.05 -10.76 11.89
C ILE A 36 9.16 -11.98 12.13
N GLU A 37 7.89 -11.72 12.42
CA GLU A 37 6.89 -12.73 12.77
C GLU A 37 6.42 -13.52 11.54
N ASN A 38 6.33 -12.86 10.37
CA ASN A 38 5.77 -13.46 9.15
C ASN A 38 6.83 -13.93 8.14
N ILE A 39 8.06 -14.19 8.58
CA ILE A 39 9.15 -14.61 7.69
C ILE A 39 8.87 -15.95 6.98
N SER A 40 8.00 -16.78 7.56
CA SER A 40 7.52 -18.03 6.97
C SER A 40 6.63 -17.81 5.74
N GLU A 41 5.95 -16.67 5.62
CA GLU A 41 5.13 -16.32 4.45
C GLU A 41 5.98 -16.10 3.19
N LEU A 42 7.28 -15.83 3.36
CA LEU A 42 8.25 -15.82 2.25
C LEU A 42 8.37 -17.19 1.55
N ALA A 43 8.02 -18.30 2.24
CA ALA A 43 7.94 -19.62 1.64
C ALA A 43 6.68 -19.82 0.76
N GLY A 44 5.66 -18.98 0.97
CA GLY A 44 4.38 -18.97 0.25
C GLY A 44 4.41 -18.30 -1.13
N LYS A 45 5.58 -17.86 -1.63
CA LYS A 45 5.73 -17.22 -2.96
C LYS A 45 5.01 -17.96 -4.10
N LYS A 46 4.93 -19.29 -4.02
CA LYS A 46 4.30 -20.15 -5.05
C LYS A 46 2.78 -20.04 -5.10
N GLU A 47 2.15 -19.53 -4.04
CA GLU A 47 0.70 -19.39 -3.93
C GLU A 47 0.23 -17.99 -4.37
N LEU A 48 1.16 -17.04 -4.54
CA LEU A 48 0.85 -15.70 -5.00
C LEU A 48 0.43 -15.71 -6.48
N LYS A 49 -0.61 -14.93 -6.79
CA LYS A 49 -1.08 -14.76 -8.16
C LYS A 49 -0.31 -13.63 -8.84
N LYS A 50 -0.23 -13.68 -10.16
CA LYS A 50 0.33 -12.59 -10.96
C LYS A 50 -0.50 -11.33 -10.73
N TYR A 51 0.16 -10.17 -10.64
CA TYR A 51 -0.49 -8.89 -10.43
C TYR A 51 -1.59 -8.64 -11.46
N SER A 52 -2.76 -8.29 -10.94
CA SER A 52 -3.89 -7.79 -11.71
C SER A 52 -4.58 -6.66 -10.95
N THR A 53 -5.48 -5.95 -11.62
CA THR A 53 -6.33 -4.95 -10.94
C THR A 53 -7.11 -5.57 -9.78
N ASP A 54 -7.50 -6.85 -9.91
CA ASP A 54 -8.22 -7.60 -8.88
C ASP A 54 -7.39 -7.83 -7.62
N SER A 55 -6.07 -8.09 -7.73
CA SER A 55 -5.19 -8.22 -6.56
C SER A 55 -5.29 -7.02 -5.62
N LEU A 56 -5.44 -5.82 -6.20
CA LEU A 56 -5.59 -4.58 -5.44
C LEU A 56 -6.99 -4.41 -4.82
N LEU A 57 -8.03 -4.96 -5.45
CA LEU A 57 -9.41 -4.90 -4.95
C LEU A 57 -9.62 -5.85 -3.78
N PHE A 58 -8.97 -7.01 -3.80
CA PHE A 58 -9.12 -8.05 -2.80
C PHE A 58 -8.10 -7.99 -1.67
N GLU A 59 -7.05 -7.18 -1.84
CA GLU A 59 -5.91 -7.12 -0.92
C GLU A 59 -5.17 -8.47 -0.82
N ASP A 60 -5.34 -9.30 -1.85
CA ASP A 60 -4.62 -10.55 -1.99
C ASP A 60 -3.15 -10.25 -2.32
N GLY A 61 -2.24 -11.03 -1.74
CA GLY A 61 -0.84 -10.99 -2.13
C GLY A 61 -0.66 -11.30 -3.62
N TYR A 62 0.32 -10.66 -4.25
CA TYR A 62 0.61 -10.81 -5.67
C TYR A 62 2.10 -10.80 -5.97
N TYR A 63 2.47 -11.18 -7.19
CA TYR A 63 3.81 -10.95 -7.71
C TYR A 63 3.78 -10.15 -9.01
N ILE A 64 4.81 -9.32 -9.21
CA ILE A 64 5.06 -8.56 -10.42
C ILE A 64 6.43 -8.96 -10.96
N ASP A 65 6.48 -9.37 -12.22
CA ASP A 65 7.72 -9.37 -12.99
C ASP A 65 8.03 -7.94 -13.40
N LEU A 66 9.18 -7.41 -12.97
CA LEU A 66 9.54 -6.02 -13.23
C LEU A 66 9.79 -5.74 -14.72
N GLU A 67 10.10 -6.76 -15.54
CA GLU A 67 10.24 -6.61 -17.00
C GLU A 67 8.88 -6.41 -17.69
N GLU A 68 7.79 -6.83 -17.07
CA GLU A 68 6.43 -6.78 -17.62
C GLU A 68 5.59 -5.62 -17.04
N LEU A 69 6.23 -4.66 -16.36
CA LEU A 69 5.53 -3.53 -15.76
C LEU A 69 4.80 -2.70 -16.84
N PRO A 70 3.49 -2.45 -16.67
CA PRO A 70 2.75 -1.58 -17.58
C PRO A 70 3.32 -0.15 -17.59
N VAL A 71 3.35 0.48 -18.76
CA VAL A 71 3.74 1.89 -18.93
C VAL A 71 2.80 2.80 -18.10
N ASN A 72 3.36 3.78 -17.38
CA ASN A 72 2.67 4.68 -16.44
C ASN A 72 2.15 3.98 -15.15
N ASN A 73 2.86 2.96 -14.67
CA ASN A 73 2.57 2.39 -13.36
C ASN A 73 3.05 3.34 -12.25
N LEU A 74 2.29 3.46 -11.15
CA LEU A 74 2.70 4.23 -9.97
C LEU A 74 4.00 3.71 -9.33
N LEU A 75 4.37 2.46 -9.61
CA LEU A 75 5.59 1.83 -9.17
C LEU A 75 6.80 2.12 -10.09
N GLU A 76 6.58 2.70 -11.27
CA GLU A 76 7.61 2.82 -12.32
C GLU A 76 8.84 3.60 -11.84
N ASP A 77 8.65 4.78 -11.22
CA ASP A 77 9.75 5.57 -10.65
C ASP A 77 10.51 4.81 -9.56
N PHE A 78 9.79 4.11 -8.69
CA PHE A 78 10.37 3.32 -7.62
C PHE A 78 11.19 2.15 -8.16
N VAL A 79 10.65 1.44 -9.14
CA VAL A 79 11.31 0.29 -9.77
C VAL A 79 12.56 0.72 -10.53
N ASN A 80 12.45 1.73 -11.40
CA ASN A 80 13.53 2.17 -12.26
C ASN A 80 14.67 2.83 -11.46
N ARG A 81 14.37 3.59 -10.41
CA ARG A 81 15.39 4.30 -9.61
C ARG A 81 16.01 3.44 -8.52
N PHE A 82 15.32 2.37 -8.08
CA PHE A 82 15.73 1.57 -6.94
C PHE A 82 15.89 0.07 -7.26
N LEU A 83 14.83 -0.64 -7.68
CA LEU A 83 14.85 -2.11 -7.80
C LEU A 83 15.64 -2.63 -8.99
N MET A 84 15.63 -1.95 -10.12
CA MET A 84 16.36 -2.36 -11.34
C MET A 84 17.85 -2.00 -11.30
N LYS A 85 18.34 -1.36 -10.23
CA LYS A 85 19.77 -1.14 -10.04
C LYS A 85 20.41 -2.45 -9.57
N THR A 86 21.30 -3.00 -10.42
CA THR A 86 22.00 -4.28 -10.20
C THR A 86 22.83 -4.36 -8.90
N THR A 87 23.22 -3.21 -8.33
CA THR A 87 23.84 -3.11 -7.00
C THR A 87 23.53 -1.76 -6.37
N LEU A 88 22.82 -1.73 -5.24
CA LEU A 88 22.64 -0.51 -4.42
C LEU A 88 23.94 -0.11 -3.70
N SER A 89 24.88 -1.04 -3.59
CA SER A 89 26.05 -1.00 -2.71
C SER A 89 27.20 -0.08 -3.18
N VAL A 90 27.18 0.47 -4.40
CA VAL A 90 28.38 1.15 -4.94
C VAL A 90 28.27 2.67 -5.06
N TYR A 91 27.08 3.27 -5.13
CA TYR A 91 27.01 4.67 -5.61
C TYR A 91 26.40 5.73 -4.69
N ASP A 92 25.43 5.47 -3.81
CA ASP A 92 24.85 6.57 -3.04
C ASP A 92 24.38 6.17 -1.64
N LYS A 93 24.82 6.94 -0.61
CA LYS A 93 24.25 6.87 0.74
C LYS A 93 22.77 7.28 0.77
N ILE A 94 22.29 7.95 -0.28
CA ILE A 94 20.96 8.52 -0.43
C ILE A 94 20.48 8.31 -1.87
N ILE A 95 19.36 7.64 -2.06
CA ILE A 95 18.75 7.39 -3.36
C ILE A 95 17.49 8.25 -3.47
N PRO A 96 17.51 9.33 -4.28
CA PRO A 96 16.32 10.14 -4.53
C PRO A 96 15.32 9.36 -5.40
N ILE A 97 14.06 9.33 -4.98
CA ILE A 97 12.96 8.69 -5.72
C ILE A 97 12.23 9.71 -6.60
N SER A 98 12.26 10.99 -6.23
CA SER A 98 11.74 12.08 -7.07
C SER A 98 12.86 12.80 -7.82
N ASP A 99 12.54 13.50 -8.91
CA ASP A 99 13.47 14.36 -9.67
C ASP A 99 14.00 15.57 -8.90
N ASN A 100 13.66 15.67 -7.61
CA ASN A 100 14.14 16.73 -6.76
C ASN A 100 15.61 16.46 -6.39
N THR A 101 16.53 17.04 -7.15
CA THR A 101 17.99 16.90 -6.99
C THR A 101 18.55 17.51 -5.69
N ASN A 102 17.71 18.17 -4.89
CA ASN A 102 18.09 18.81 -3.63
C ASN A 102 17.83 17.91 -2.41
N CYS A 103 18.30 16.66 -2.45
CA CYS A 103 18.44 15.84 -1.26
C CYS A 103 19.81 16.14 -0.63
N ASP A 104 19.88 17.12 0.28
CA ASP A 104 21.10 17.48 1.01
C ASP A 104 21.59 16.38 1.99
N GLY A 105 20.86 15.27 2.07
CA GLY A 105 21.15 14.11 2.90
C GLY A 105 20.89 14.30 4.38
N LYS A 106 20.42 15.48 4.79
CA LYS A 106 20.08 15.77 6.18
C LYS A 106 18.66 15.28 6.47
N LEU A 107 18.53 14.54 7.55
CA LEU A 107 17.23 14.15 8.10
C LEU A 107 16.65 15.34 8.87
N ASP A 108 15.47 15.81 8.46
CA ASP A 108 14.69 16.80 9.19
C ASP A 108 13.61 16.05 9.98
N LEU A 109 13.89 15.70 11.23
CA LEU A 109 13.03 14.83 12.04
C LEU A 109 11.62 15.40 12.33
N ASP A 110 11.45 16.70 12.19
CA ASP A 110 10.16 17.35 12.37
C ASP A 110 9.31 17.31 11.09
N LYS A 111 9.94 17.13 9.92
CA LYS A 111 9.26 17.14 8.61
C LYS A 111 9.29 15.80 7.89
N ASP A 112 10.36 15.05 8.04
CA ASP A 112 10.58 13.75 7.43
C ASP A 112 9.75 12.68 8.13
N LYS A 113 9.03 11.89 7.34
CA LYS A 113 8.23 10.77 7.85
C LYS A 113 8.88 9.47 7.42
N PHE A 114 9.41 8.72 8.39
CA PHE A 114 9.92 7.37 8.16
C PHE A 114 8.77 6.42 7.85
N LYS A 115 8.89 5.67 6.74
CA LYS A 115 7.82 4.81 6.22
C LYS A 115 8.14 3.33 6.22
N PHE A 116 9.39 2.96 6.04
CA PHE A 116 9.82 1.57 6.03
C PHE A 116 11.30 1.43 6.33
N ILE A 117 11.65 0.24 6.79
CA ILE A 117 13.01 -0.28 6.78
C ILE A 117 13.11 -1.24 5.60
N LEU A 118 14.24 -1.19 4.91
CA LEU A 118 14.60 -2.18 3.91
C LEU A 118 15.80 -2.96 4.41
N LEU A 119 15.75 -4.28 4.31
CA LEU A 119 16.92 -5.12 4.50
C LEU A 119 17.36 -5.66 3.14
N GLU A 120 18.63 -5.48 2.80
CA GLU A 120 19.19 -5.92 1.51
C GLU A 120 20.23 -7.01 1.74
N SER A 121 20.09 -8.11 0.99
CA SER A 121 21.11 -9.14 0.80
C SER A 121 21.59 -9.13 -0.65
N ASP A 122 22.55 -9.99 -0.98
CA ASP A 122 22.97 -10.21 -2.37
C ASP A 122 21.84 -10.73 -3.27
N THR A 123 20.88 -11.47 -2.71
CA THR A 123 19.84 -12.17 -3.48
C THR A 123 18.47 -11.54 -3.41
N ASP A 124 18.19 -10.73 -2.39
CA ASP A 124 16.86 -10.15 -2.19
C ASP A 124 16.87 -8.83 -1.41
N CYS A 125 15.72 -8.17 -1.42
CA CYS A 125 15.41 -7.06 -0.53
C CYS A 125 14.08 -7.32 0.19
N LEU A 126 14.06 -7.19 1.51
CA LEU A 126 12.83 -7.22 2.31
C LEU A 126 12.32 -5.82 2.60
N PHE A 127 11.01 -5.61 2.45
CA PHE A 127 10.32 -4.36 2.76
C PHE A 127 9.53 -4.49 4.07
N LEU A 128 9.96 -3.74 5.08
CA LEU A 128 9.37 -3.75 6.42
C LEU A 128 8.65 -2.42 6.68
N PRO A 129 7.31 -2.37 6.64
CA PRO A 129 6.56 -1.12 6.79
C PRO A 129 6.59 -0.61 8.23
N ILE A 130 6.92 0.67 8.42
CA ILE A 130 6.83 1.34 9.72
C ILE A 130 5.39 1.84 9.90
N GLN A 131 4.65 1.22 10.82
CA GLN A 131 3.30 1.69 11.14
C GLN A 131 3.36 3.08 11.78
N SER A 132 2.41 3.96 11.42
CA SER A 132 2.37 5.37 11.82
C SER A 132 2.29 5.63 13.33
N ARG A 133 2.08 4.60 14.16
CA ARG A 133 2.11 4.65 15.63
C ARG A 133 3.49 4.35 16.22
N GLY A 134 4.45 3.91 15.40
CA GLY A 134 5.79 3.45 15.81
C GLY A 134 6.88 4.53 15.82
N VAL A 135 6.53 5.82 15.69
CA VAL A 135 7.49 6.90 15.94
C VAL A 135 7.32 7.31 17.40
N VAL A 136 8.09 6.66 18.28
CA VAL A 136 8.08 7.00 19.70
C VAL A 136 8.90 8.28 19.88
N LYS A 137 8.20 9.41 20.04
CA LYS A 137 8.80 10.62 20.63
C LYS A 137 9.03 10.34 22.12
N GLY A 138 10.23 9.90 22.44
CA GLY A 138 10.71 9.68 23.80
C GLY A 138 11.05 8.22 24.09
N GLY A 139 12.34 7.88 24.01
CA GLY A 139 12.90 6.70 24.67
C GLY A 139 13.46 5.62 23.73
N SER A 140 14.79 5.63 23.63
CA SER A 140 15.70 4.58 23.09
C SER A 140 16.16 4.77 21.63
N ILE A 141 17.32 5.42 21.53
CA ILE A 141 18.26 5.37 20.41
C ILE A 141 18.63 3.90 20.17
N LEU A 142 18.81 3.52 18.91
CA LEU A 142 19.53 2.32 18.48
C LEU A 142 20.94 2.34 19.11
N ASN A 143 21.08 1.73 20.29
CA ASN A 143 22.30 1.83 21.10
C ASN A 143 23.13 0.56 20.91
N ILE A 144 24.22 0.66 20.14
CA ILE A 144 25.17 -0.43 19.93
C ILE A 144 26.37 -0.22 20.87
N PRO A 145 26.71 -1.19 21.75
CA PRO A 145 27.74 -1.01 22.77
C PRO A 145 29.15 -0.73 22.22
N LYS A 146 29.89 0.12 22.94
CA LYS A 146 31.25 0.66 22.68
C LYS A 146 32.38 -0.31 22.34
N PHE A 147 32.19 -1.63 22.39
CA PHE A 147 33.30 -2.59 22.19
C PHE A 147 33.65 -2.87 20.72
N PHE A 148 32.95 -2.26 19.75
CA PHE A 148 33.12 -2.53 18.30
C PHE A 148 33.47 -1.30 17.45
N THR A 149 34.10 -0.25 17.99
CA THR A 149 34.58 0.89 17.18
C THR A 149 36.08 1.13 17.36
N THR A 150 36.84 1.16 16.26
CA THR A 150 38.30 1.43 16.22
C THR A 150 38.66 2.92 16.18
N GLY A 151 37.71 3.82 16.48
CA GLY A 151 37.94 5.26 16.65
C GLY A 151 37.13 5.81 17.83
N ASN A 152 37.65 6.85 18.51
CA ASN A 152 37.08 7.50 19.70
C ASN A 152 35.74 8.25 19.48
N LYS A 153 35.02 7.99 18.38
CA LYS A 153 33.72 8.60 18.09
C LYS A 153 32.76 7.52 17.59
N SER A 154 31.80 7.18 18.44
CA SER A 154 30.52 6.61 18.05
C SER A 154 29.83 7.59 17.10
N VAL A 155 29.55 7.18 15.87
CA VAL A 155 28.74 7.99 14.95
C VAL A 155 27.27 7.82 15.35
N LEU A 156 26.86 8.64 16.30
CA LEU A 156 25.46 8.94 16.61
C LEU A 156 24.88 9.70 15.42
N TYR A 157 23.91 9.10 14.73
CA TYR A 157 22.86 9.93 14.15
C TYR A 157 21.87 10.17 15.28
N ASP A 158 21.87 11.39 15.82
CA ASP A 158 20.88 11.87 16.79
C ASP A 158 19.55 12.03 16.05
N ILE A 159 18.90 10.91 15.79
CA ILE A 159 17.51 10.86 15.39
C ILE A 159 16.76 11.07 16.71
N GLY A 160 16.45 12.31 17.08
CA GLY A 160 15.60 12.70 18.22
C GLY A 160 14.19 12.05 18.26
N ALA A 161 13.96 10.99 17.50
CA ALA A 161 12.83 10.08 17.54
C ALA A 161 13.32 8.64 17.26
N GLY A 162 12.94 7.66 18.10
CA GLY A 162 13.21 6.25 17.83
C GLY A 162 12.24 5.71 16.76
N ILE A 163 12.71 4.82 15.91
CA ILE A 163 11.87 4.05 14.98
C ILE A 163 11.58 2.69 15.63
N THR A 164 10.30 2.36 15.86
CA THR A 164 9.91 1.01 16.24
C THR A 164 10.29 0.03 15.13
N VAL A 165 11.02 -1.02 15.49
CA VAL A 165 11.37 -2.11 14.56
C VAL A 165 10.07 -2.77 14.09
N PRO A 166 9.78 -2.79 12.77
CA PRO A 166 8.63 -3.51 12.27
C PRO A 166 8.81 -5.02 12.45
N THR A 167 7.72 -5.72 12.76
CA THR A 167 7.68 -7.18 12.92
C THR A 167 7.16 -7.89 11.67
N THR A 168 6.72 -7.15 10.66
CA THR A 168 6.13 -7.70 9.44
C THR A 168 6.90 -7.28 8.20
N VAL A 169 6.90 -8.17 7.20
CA VAL A 169 7.37 -7.92 5.83
C VAL A 169 6.15 -7.77 4.93
N CYS A 170 6.02 -6.64 4.23
CA CYS A 170 4.92 -6.42 3.27
C CYS A 170 5.28 -6.85 1.85
N ALA A 171 6.57 -6.85 1.50
CA ALA A 171 7.04 -7.28 0.18
C ALA A 171 8.47 -7.82 0.23
N GLN A 172 8.83 -8.62 -0.76
CA GLN A 172 10.18 -9.07 -1.02
C GLN A 172 10.48 -8.90 -2.51
N TYR A 173 11.58 -8.22 -2.81
CA TYR A 173 12.15 -8.20 -4.15
C TYR A 173 13.20 -9.31 -4.28
N ASP A 174 12.99 -10.24 -5.21
CA ASP A 174 13.95 -11.28 -5.57
C ASP A 174 14.82 -10.79 -6.72
N LYS A 175 16.08 -10.49 -6.42
CA LYS A 175 17.03 -9.94 -7.39
C LYS A 175 17.40 -10.94 -8.48
N ASN A 176 17.35 -12.25 -8.18
CA ASN A 176 17.73 -13.29 -9.13
C ASN A 176 16.68 -13.44 -10.24
N ASN A 177 15.41 -13.32 -9.86
CA ASN A 177 14.28 -13.51 -10.77
C ASN A 177 13.70 -12.18 -11.29
N GLY A 178 14.21 -11.03 -10.84
CA GLY A 178 13.65 -9.73 -11.19
C GLY A 178 12.19 -9.56 -10.75
N CYS A 179 11.76 -10.33 -9.74
CA CYS A 179 10.35 -10.43 -9.35
C CYS A 179 10.11 -9.77 -8.00
N LEU A 180 9.10 -8.90 -7.93
CA LEU A 180 8.61 -8.31 -6.69
C LEU A 180 7.39 -9.09 -6.20
N TYR A 181 7.52 -9.71 -5.02
CA TYR A 181 6.44 -10.40 -4.32
C TYR A 181 5.87 -9.48 -3.25
N VAL A 182 4.58 -9.16 -3.32
CA VAL A 182 3.87 -8.32 -2.37
C VAL A 182 2.91 -9.19 -1.58
N PHE A 183 3.13 -9.29 -0.26
CA PHE A 183 2.33 -10.10 0.66
C PHE A 183 1.21 -9.28 1.28
N ASP A 184 1.50 -8.03 1.67
CA ASP A 184 0.52 -7.04 2.12
C ASP A 184 0.51 -5.85 1.17
N ASN A 185 -0.49 -5.85 0.29
CA ASN A 185 -0.66 -4.79 -0.69
C ASN A 185 -0.96 -3.42 -0.05
N VAL A 186 -1.74 -3.39 1.03
CA VAL A 186 -2.17 -2.13 1.65
C VAL A 186 -0.96 -1.43 2.28
N ASP A 187 -0.17 -2.18 3.04
CA ASP A 187 1.02 -1.64 3.69
C ASP A 187 2.12 -1.31 2.66
N PHE A 188 2.25 -2.10 1.59
CA PHE A 188 3.14 -1.79 0.48
C PHE A 188 2.77 -0.48 -0.26
N GLU A 189 1.49 -0.26 -0.56
CA GLU A 189 1.04 1.00 -1.20
C GLU A 189 1.21 2.21 -0.26
N MET A 190 0.92 2.04 1.04
CA MET A 190 1.15 3.09 2.02
C MET A 190 2.61 3.49 2.14
N MET A 191 3.50 2.50 2.11
CA MET A 191 4.94 2.67 2.20
C MET A 191 5.44 3.62 1.11
N LEU A 192 4.95 3.44 -0.12
CA LEU A 192 5.35 4.22 -1.29
C LEU A 192 4.72 5.62 -1.35
N GLY A 193 3.76 5.93 -0.46
CA GLY A 193 3.08 7.23 -0.46
C GLY A 193 2.13 7.44 -1.65
N THR A 194 1.75 6.36 -2.36
CA THR A 194 0.76 6.40 -3.44
C THR A 194 -0.65 6.63 -2.91
N PHE A 195 -0.89 6.34 -1.63
CA PHE A 195 -2.21 6.46 -0.99
C PHE A 195 -2.85 7.85 -1.12
N GLU A 196 -2.07 8.93 -1.06
CA GLU A 196 -2.62 10.29 -1.15
C GLU A 196 -3.04 10.63 -2.59
N GLN A 197 -2.35 10.07 -3.59
CA GLN A 197 -2.79 10.14 -4.98
C GLN A 197 -4.07 9.32 -5.18
N LYS A 198 -4.14 8.14 -4.56
CA LYS A 198 -5.36 7.31 -4.56
C LYS A 198 -6.54 8.00 -3.87
N LYS A 199 -6.29 8.73 -2.79
CA LYS A 199 -7.29 9.54 -2.09
C LYS A 199 -7.85 10.65 -2.98
N ALA A 200 -6.99 11.32 -3.76
CA ALA A 200 -7.42 12.31 -4.75
C ALA A 200 -8.29 11.68 -5.86
N LEU A 201 -7.85 10.57 -6.43
CA LEU A 201 -8.62 9.82 -7.45
C LEU A 201 -9.95 9.29 -6.90
N ALA A 202 -9.97 8.77 -5.67
CA ALA A 202 -11.19 8.30 -5.02
C ALA A 202 -12.20 9.45 -4.84
N LYS A 203 -11.71 10.63 -4.42
CA LYS A 203 -12.54 11.83 -4.28
C LYS A 203 -13.15 12.27 -5.61
N GLU A 204 -12.35 12.26 -6.68
CA GLU A 204 -12.82 12.55 -8.05
C GLU A 204 -13.89 11.56 -8.49
N ASN A 205 -13.66 10.26 -8.28
CA ASN A 205 -14.63 9.22 -8.60
C ASN A 205 -15.95 9.38 -7.83
N LEU A 206 -15.91 9.72 -6.52
CA LEU A 206 -17.12 10.01 -5.74
C LEU A 206 -17.90 11.21 -6.29
N LEU A 207 -17.19 12.25 -6.71
CA LEU A 207 -17.82 13.41 -7.32
C LEU A 207 -18.53 13.02 -8.62
N HIS A 208 -17.90 12.20 -9.47
CA HIS A 208 -18.53 11.69 -10.68
C HIS A 208 -19.77 10.84 -10.40
N PHE A 209 -19.80 10.04 -9.34
CA PHE A 209 -21.03 9.34 -8.93
C PHE A 209 -22.10 10.32 -8.42
N LYS A 210 -21.72 11.32 -7.62
CA LYS A 210 -22.64 12.35 -7.10
C LYS A 210 -23.28 13.17 -8.21
N GLU A 211 -22.49 13.55 -9.22
CA GLU A 211 -22.93 14.27 -10.42
C GLU A 211 -23.67 13.36 -11.41
N ARG A 212 -23.72 12.05 -11.15
CA ARG A 212 -24.34 11.00 -11.99
C ARG A 212 -23.65 10.82 -13.34
N ASN A 213 -22.37 11.19 -13.44
CA ASN A 213 -21.56 10.93 -14.63
C ASN A 213 -21.23 9.43 -14.71
N PHE A 214 -20.81 8.83 -13.59
CA PHE A 214 -20.55 7.40 -13.50
C PHE A 214 -21.81 6.59 -13.20
N LYS A 215 -21.87 5.42 -13.85
CA LYS A 215 -23.01 4.50 -13.78
C LYS A 215 -22.58 3.12 -13.32
N VAL A 216 -23.50 2.41 -12.67
CA VAL A 216 -23.30 1.05 -12.16
C VAL A 216 -24.17 0.07 -12.96
N ALA A 217 -23.68 -1.14 -13.17
CA ALA A 217 -24.31 -2.20 -13.95
C ALA A 217 -24.42 -1.90 -15.46
N ALA A 218 -24.62 -2.96 -16.23
CA ALA A 218 -24.78 -2.92 -17.69
C ALA A 218 -25.92 -1.97 -18.11
N GLU A 219 -26.97 -1.86 -17.29
CA GLU A 219 -28.14 -1.02 -17.51
C GLU A 219 -27.93 0.46 -17.13
N LYS A 220 -26.73 0.81 -16.66
CA LYS A 220 -26.29 2.17 -16.34
C LYS A 220 -27.13 2.89 -15.27
N PHE A 221 -27.24 2.27 -14.10
CA PHE A 221 -27.91 2.86 -12.94
C PHE A 221 -27.10 4.04 -12.38
N SER A 222 -27.80 5.11 -11.99
CA SER A 222 -27.19 6.25 -11.29
C SER A 222 -27.11 5.99 -9.79
N VAL A 223 -26.18 6.64 -9.11
CA VAL A 223 -26.05 6.55 -7.65
C VAL A 223 -26.60 7.82 -7.02
N LYS A 224 -27.33 7.66 -5.91
CA LYS A 224 -27.83 8.77 -5.10
C LYS A 224 -27.36 8.56 -3.67
N PHE A 225 -26.62 9.53 -3.15
CA PHE A 225 -26.11 9.52 -1.78
C PHE A 225 -27.03 10.29 -0.85
N ASP A 226 -27.44 9.66 0.24
CA ASP A 226 -28.02 10.29 1.41
C ASP A 226 -26.93 10.46 2.48
N GLY A 227 -26.61 11.71 2.84
CA GLY A 227 -25.46 12.01 3.72
C GLY A 227 -24.09 11.97 3.02
N TYR A 228 -24.00 12.44 1.76
CA TYR A 228 -22.77 12.41 0.93
C TYR A 228 -21.50 12.83 1.68
N ASP A 229 -21.52 13.96 2.39
CA ASP A 229 -20.30 14.51 3.02
C ASP A 229 -19.71 13.55 4.07
N LYS A 230 -20.57 12.88 4.85
CA LYS A 230 -20.13 11.88 5.83
C LYS A 230 -19.68 10.58 5.17
N ILE A 231 -20.35 10.16 4.09
CA ILE A 231 -19.93 8.99 3.30
C ILE A 231 -18.55 9.24 2.69
N GLU A 232 -18.33 10.41 2.09
CA GLU A 232 -17.05 10.83 1.54
C GLU A 232 -15.97 10.79 2.62
N GLU A 233 -16.19 11.46 3.76
CA GLU A 233 -15.23 11.48 4.86
C GLU A 233 -14.88 10.07 5.34
N THR A 234 -15.90 9.21 5.52
CA THR A 234 -15.71 7.85 6.02
C THR A 234 -14.93 6.98 5.05
N ILE A 235 -15.25 7.03 3.75
CA ILE A 235 -14.53 6.28 2.70
C ILE A 235 -13.08 6.75 2.61
N LEU A 236 -12.85 8.06 2.58
CA LEU A 236 -11.53 8.66 2.40
C LEU A 236 -10.61 8.51 3.63
N ASN A 237 -11.16 8.12 4.78
CA ASN A 237 -10.41 7.77 5.99
C ASN A 237 -10.12 6.26 6.11
N GLN A 238 -10.78 5.43 5.30
CA GLN A 238 -10.58 3.98 5.27
C GLN A 238 -9.73 3.57 4.07
N LYS A 239 -8.58 2.94 4.34
CA LYS A 239 -7.58 2.59 3.31
C LYS A 239 -8.17 1.73 2.19
N ARG A 240 -8.79 0.60 2.58
CA ARG A 240 -9.41 -0.37 1.67
C ARG A 240 -10.43 0.26 0.73
N LEU A 241 -11.35 1.04 1.31
CA LEU A 241 -12.42 1.67 0.54
C LEU A 241 -11.89 2.74 -0.40
N THR A 242 -10.94 3.55 0.06
CA THR A 242 -10.26 4.55 -0.77
C THR A 242 -9.57 3.88 -1.98
N ILE A 243 -8.82 2.79 -1.75
CA ILE A 243 -8.10 2.08 -2.81
C ILE A 243 -9.10 1.51 -3.83
N ARG A 244 -10.13 0.77 -3.38
CA ARG A 244 -11.15 0.20 -4.27
C ARG A 244 -11.83 1.26 -5.12
N LEU A 245 -12.24 2.36 -4.51
CA LEU A 245 -12.91 3.45 -5.21
C LEU A 245 -11.99 4.13 -6.23
N SER A 246 -10.72 4.37 -5.88
CA SER A 246 -9.75 5.00 -6.79
C SER A 246 -9.43 4.19 -8.05
N LYS A 247 -9.78 2.90 -8.05
CA LYS A 247 -9.55 1.97 -9.17
C LYS A 247 -10.77 1.82 -10.06
N TYR A 248 -11.92 2.32 -9.64
CA TYR A 248 -13.11 2.32 -10.47
C TYR A 248 -12.83 3.10 -11.76
N LYS A 249 -13.20 2.47 -12.87
CA LYS A 249 -13.24 3.06 -14.20
C LYS A 249 -14.58 2.68 -14.80
N GLU A 250 -15.23 3.62 -15.48
CA GLU A 250 -16.43 3.34 -16.25
C GLU A 250 -16.06 2.60 -17.55
N SER A 251 -15.53 1.40 -17.42
CA SER A 251 -15.46 0.42 -18.51
C SER A 251 -16.70 -0.46 -18.42
N GLY A 252 -17.32 -0.77 -19.56
CA GLY A 252 -18.62 -1.45 -19.62
C GLY A 252 -18.70 -2.64 -18.66
N THR A 253 -19.43 -2.46 -17.56
CA THR A 253 -19.69 -3.49 -16.56
C THR A 253 -20.50 -4.60 -17.22
N GLU A 254 -20.06 -5.85 -17.08
CA GLU A 254 -20.75 -7.01 -17.64
C GLU A 254 -21.90 -7.48 -16.75
N PHE A 255 -21.90 -7.08 -15.48
CA PHE A 255 -22.95 -7.45 -14.54
C PHE A 255 -24.24 -6.67 -14.76
N THR A 256 -25.35 -7.40 -14.84
CA THR A 256 -26.69 -6.84 -14.84
C THR A 256 -27.10 -6.40 -13.43
N ILE A 257 -28.02 -5.46 -13.35
CA ILE A 257 -28.56 -5.00 -12.07
C ILE A 257 -29.22 -6.14 -11.29
N ASP A 258 -29.75 -7.15 -11.96
CA ASP A 258 -30.36 -8.31 -11.34
C ASP A 258 -29.33 -9.17 -10.60
N ARG A 259 -28.13 -9.37 -11.18
CA ARG A 259 -27.03 -10.05 -10.49
C ARG A 259 -26.52 -9.25 -9.29
N ILE A 260 -26.46 -7.93 -9.42
CA ILE A 260 -26.13 -7.04 -8.29
C ILE A 260 -27.19 -7.17 -7.19
N ARG A 261 -28.49 -7.19 -7.55
CA ARG A 261 -29.58 -7.36 -6.58
C ARG A 261 -29.46 -8.69 -5.86
N GLU A 262 -29.20 -9.79 -6.57
CA GLU A 262 -28.98 -11.10 -5.97
C GLU A 262 -27.81 -11.09 -4.97
N ALA A 263 -26.70 -10.41 -5.31
CA ALA A 263 -25.56 -10.27 -4.42
C ALA A 263 -25.91 -9.45 -3.16
N VAL A 264 -26.65 -8.36 -3.31
CA VAL A 264 -27.05 -7.46 -2.21
C VAL A 264 -28.05 -8.13 -1.27
N GLU A 265 -29.03 -8.87 -1.79
CA GLU A 265 -30.07 -9.54 -0.98
C GLU A 265 -29.51 -10.59 -0.01
N ARG A 266 -28.30 -11.09 -0.26
CA ARG A 266 -27.60 -12.05 0.60
C ARG A 266 -26.92 -11.40 1.82
N LEU A 267 -26.82 -10.08 1.84
CA LEU A 267 -26.21 -9.32 2.93
C LEU A 267 -27.21 -9.07 4.07
N PRO A 268 -26.75 -8.78 5.30
CA PRO A 268 -27.62 -8.28 6.36
C PRO A 268 -28.41 -7.05 5.90
N ILE A 269 -29.68 -6.95 6.28
CA ILE A 269 -30.60 -5.89 5.81
C ILE A 269 -30.00 -4.48 6.00
N ALA A 270 -29.27 -4.24 7.09
CA ALA A 270 -28.64 -2.96 7.38
C ALA A 270 -27.53 -2.56 6.36
N ASP A 271 -26.91 -3.55 5.71
CA ASP A 271 -25.84 -3.36 4.74
C ASP A 271 -26.37 -3.29 3.29
N GLN A 272 -27.67 -3.56 3.07
CA GLN A 272 -28.23 -3.58 1.72
C GLN A 272 -28.41 -2.17 1.15
N VAL A 273 -27.98 -1.98 -0.10
CA VAL A 273 -28.33 -0.77 -0.87
C VAL A 273 -29.74 -0.89 -1.43
N THR A 274 -30.46 0.22 -1.53
CA THR A 274 -31.80 0.23 -2.13
C THR A 274 -31.68 0.41 -3.63
N ILE A 275 -32.19 -0.54 -4.41
CA ILE A 275 -32.17 -0.49 -5.88
C ILE A 275 -33.57 -0.17 -6.41
N CYS A 276 -33.77 1.05 -6.91
CA CYS A 276 -35.00 1.49 -7.54
C CYS A 276 -34.94 1.26 -9.06
N SER A 277 -35.58 0.20 -9.53
CA SER A 277 -35.58 -0.17 -10.96
C SER A 277 -36.30 0.85 -11.85
N GLU A 278 -37.37 1.46 -11.36
CA GLU A 278 -38.17 2.44 -12.12
C GLU A 278 -37.35 3.69 -12.47
N ASN A 279 -36.65 4.24 -11.48
CA ASN A 279 -35.85 5.46 -11.65
C ASN A 279 -34.41 5.17 -12.08
N ARG A 280 -34.02 3.89 -12.14
CA ARG A 280 -32.64 3.41 -12.34
C ARG A 280 -31.65 4.07 -11.38
N ILE A 281 -32.00 4.05 -10.10
CA ILE A 281 -31.21 4.65 -9.01
C ILE A 281 -30.82 3.59 -7.99
N ILE A 282 -29.55 3.60 -7.59
CA ILE A 282 -29.06 2.91 -6.39
C ILE A 282 -28.93 3.97 -5.29
N GLU A 283 -29.67 3.81 -4.20
CA GLU A 283 -29.61 4.71 -3.05
C GLU A 283 -28.65 4.19 -2.00
N VAL A 284 -27.75 5.06 -1.56
CA VAL A 284 -26.63 4.76 -0.67
C VAL A 284 -26.66 5.73 0.51
N ASN A 285 -26.47 5.21 1.71
CA ASN A 285 -26.48 5.96 2.96
C ASN A 285 -25.24 5.63 3.83
N GLU A 286 -25.17 6.22 5.01
CA GLU A 286 -24.07 6.08 5.98
C GLU A 286 -23.86 4.63 6.49
N TYR A 287 -24.83 3.74 6.30
CA TYR A 287 -24.76 2.35 6.78
C TYR A 287 -24.35 1.38 5.67
N ASN A 288 -24.84 1.57 4.44
CA ASN A 288 -24.64 0.64 3.33
C ASN A 288 -23.59 1.08 2.28
N TYR A 289 -22.84 2.17 2.52
CA TYR A 289 -21.80 2.65 1.62
C TYR A 289 -20.70 1.61 1.31
N LYS A 290 -20.42 0.69 2.22
CA LYS A 290 -19.47 -0.42 1.98
C LYS A 290 -19.97 -1.33 0.84
N THR A 291 -21.26 -1.62 0.82
CA THR A 291 -21.91 -2.40 -0.23
C THR A 291 -21.87 -1.67 -1.56
N PHE A 292 -22.09 -0.34 -1.56
CA PHE A 292 -21.86 0.47 -2.76
C PHE A 292 -20.43 0.30 -3.32
N ILE A 293 -19.40 0.42 -2.48
CA ILE A 293 -18.00 0.22 -2.91
C ILE A 293 -17.74 -1.20 -3.42
N ALA A 294 -18.48 -2.20 -2.95
CA ALA A 294 -18.38 -3.55 -3.46
C ALA A 294 -19.03 -3.70 -4.85
N ILE A 295 -20.25 -3.20 -5.04
CA ILE A 295 -21.02 -3.45 -6.26
C ILE A 295 -20.57 -2.65 -7.49
N ILE A 296 -19.69 -1.64 -7.31
CA ILE A 296 -19.08 -0.93 -8.44
C ILE A 296 -18.00 -1.76 -9.14
N HIS A 297 -17.62 -2.93 -8.61
CA HIS A 297 -16.63 -3.84 -9.18
C HIS A 297 -17.25 -5.21 -9.42
N ASP A 298 -17.32 -5.62 -10.69
CA ASP A 298 -17.87 -6.90 -11.14
C ASP A 298 -17.25 -8.10 -10.42
N SER A 299 -15.92 -8.11 -10.24
CA SER A 299 -15.21 -9.20 -9.57
C SER A 299 -15.58 -9.34 -8.08
N ILE A 300 -15.97 -8.25 -7.41
CA ILE A 300 -16.44 -8.30 -6.02
C ILE A 300 -17.88 -8.83 -5.97
N VAL A 301 -18.74 -8.41 -6.92
CA VAL A 301 -20.11 -8.94 -7.04
C VAL A 301 -20.09 -10.45 -7.23
N GLU A 302 -19.21 -10.97 -8.08
CA GLU A 302 -19.05 -12.41 -8.28
C GLU A 302 -18.71 -13.16 -6.99
N ARG A 303 -17.79 -12.63 -6.18
CA ARG A 303 -17.39 -13.25 -4.90
C ARG A 303 -18.48 -13.15 -3.82
N LEU A 304 -19.29 -12.09 -3.83
CA LEU A 304 -20.49 -12.02 -2.97
C LEU A 304 -21.51 -13.11 -3.34
N ILE A 305 -21.65 -13.41 -4.64
CA ILE A 305 -22.50 -14.51 -5.12
C ILE A 305 -21.88 -15.87 -4.76
N SER A 306 -20.55 -16.05 -4.82
CA SER A 306 -19.90 -17.32 -4.46
C SER A 306 -19.80 -17.60 -2.94
N ARG A 307 -20.10 -16.60 -2.09
CA ARG A 307 -19.92 -16.61 -0.61
C ARG A 307 -18.47 -16.65 -0.14
N ASP A 308 -17.52 -16.22 -0.97
CA ASP A 308 -16.10 -16.25 -0.64
C ASP A 308 -15.61 -15.01 0.15
N ILE A 309 -16.50 -14.11 0.59
CA ILE A 309 -16.12 -12.85 1.26
C ILE A 309 -17.05 -12.51 2.44
N ALA A 310 -16.43 -12.08 3.55
CA ALA A 310 -17.07 -11.21 4.53
C ALA A 310 -16.79 -9.73 4.16
N LEU A 311 -17.84 -8.92 4.01
CA LEU A 311 -17.72 -7.47 3.82
C LEU A 311 -17.25 -6.81 5.12
N ILE A 312 -15.96 -6.90 5.46
CA ILE A 312 -15.38 -6.19 6.60
C ILE A 312 -14.29 -5.24 6.13
#